data_AF-A0A6A6KHT8-F1
#
_entry.id   AF-A0A6A6KHT8-F1
#
_cell.length_a   1.000
_cell.length_b   1.000
_cell.length_c   1.000
_cell.angle_alpha   90.00
_cell.angle_beta   90.00
_cell.angle_gamma   90.00
#
_symmetry.space_group_name_H-M   'P 1'
#
loop_
_entity.id
_entity.type
_entity.pdbx_description
1 polymer ?
#
loop_
_entity_poly.entity_id
_entity_poly.type
_entity_poly.pdbx_seq_one_letter_code
_entity_poly.pdbx_strand_id
1 'polypeptide(L)'
;MRGEDILDEAIAFARPLLESLAMQSSPHLAKHINDALSMPFHRGLPRVEARKFIDFYEEEDSHNETLLKFAKLDYNRVQLLHKQELGVVSRWWKELDLAKGLPYVRDRIAEGFFQSAGVQFEPDFALSRILLTSVFRYWHW
;
A
#
# COMPACT_ATOMS: atom_id res chain seq x y z
N MET A 1 20.30 -4.73 -9.88
CA MET A 1 21.24 -3.60 -10.08
C MET A 1 22.14 -3.97 -11.25
N ARG A 2 22.96 -3.07 -11.83
CA ARG A 2 23.88 -3.52 -12.90
C ARG A 2 24.92 -4.47 -12.28
N GLY A 3 25.11 -5.65 -12.87
CA GLY A 3 26.10 -6.64 -12.42
C GLY A 3 25.59 -7.69 -11.42
N GLU A 4 24.27 -7.87 -11.31
CA GLU A 4 23.64 -8.90 -10.46
C GLU A 4 22.94 -9.99 -11.28
N ASP A 5 23.59 -10.48 -12.34
CA ASP A 5 22.99 -11.44 -13.29
C ASP A 5 22.51 -12.73 -12.58
N ILE A 6 23.16 -13.12 -11.48
CA ILE A 6 22.75 -14.25 -10.63
C ILE A 6 21.37 -14.06 -9.99
N LEU A 7 20.95 -12.82 -9.71
CA LEU A 7 19.62 -12.54 -9.16
C LEU A 7 18.54 -12.64 -10.24
N ASP A 8 18.86 -12.25 -11.48
CA ASP A 8 17.97 -12.42 -12.62
C ASP A 8 17.75 -13.91 -12.93
N GLU A 9 18.81 -14.71 -12.89
CA GLU A 9 18.73 -16.18 -12.98
C GLU A 9 17.91 -16.78 -11.83
N ALA A 10 18.10 -16.30 -10.60
CA ALA A 10 17.33 -16.77 -9.44
C ALA A 10 15.82 -16.50 -9.59
N ILE A 11 15.43 -15.34 -10.13
CA ILE A 11 14.03 -15.02 -10.41
C ILE A 11 13.47 -15.96 -11.49
N ALA A 12 14.22 -16.15 -12.58
CA ALA A 12 13.82 -17.05 -13.67
C ALA A 12 13.67 -18.51 -13.21
N PHE A 13 14.54 -18.96 -12.30
CA PHE A 13 14.50 -20.28 -11.68
C PHE A 13 13.33 -20.45 -10.71
N ALA A 14 13.13 -19.49 -9.80
CA ALA A 14 12.14 -19.61 -8.74
C ALA A 14 10.69 -19.48 -9.24
N ARG A 15 10.45 -18.65 -10.26
CA ARG A 15 9.09 -18.36 -10.76
C ARG A 15 8.26 -19.61 -11.11
N PRO A 16 8.70 -20.52 -12.01
CA PRO A 16 7.90 -21.70 -12.37
C PRO A 16 7.68 -22.66 -11.18
N LEU A 17 8.63 -22.72 -10.25
CA LEU A 17 8.50 -23.54 -9.03
C LEU A 17 7.43 -22.97 -8.10
N LEU A 18 7.41 -21.65 -7.92
CA LEU A 18 6.39 -20.95 -7.13
C LEU A 18 5.00 -21.06 -7.76
N GLU A 19 4.89 -20.96 -9.09
CA GLU A 19 3.64 -21.16 -9.82
C GLU A 19 3.08 -22.58 -9.59
N SER A 20 3.94 -23.60 -9.72
CA SER A 20 3.55 -24.99 -9.40
C SER A 20 3.18 -25.17 -7.93
N LEU A 21 3.90 -24.54 -7.01
CA LEU A 21 3.63 -24.62 -5.58
C LEU A 21 2.29 -23.97 -5.23
N ALA A 22 1.96 -22.83 -5.84
CA ALA A 22 0.68 -22.16 -5.63
C ALA A 22 -0.50 -23.04 -6.01
N MET A 23 -0.38 -23.85 -7.08
CA MET A 23 -1.42 -24.80 -7.49
C MET A 23 -1.64 -25.95 -6.50
N GLN A 24 -0.63 -26.28 -5.69
CA GLN A 24 -0.65 -27.42 -4.75
C GLN A 24 -0.86 -26.98 -3.30
N SER A 25 -0.87 -25.68 -3.04
CA SER A 25 -0.93 -25.10 -1.69
C SER A 25 -2.37 -24.90 -1.20
N SER A 26 -2.50 -24.65 0.12
CA SER A 26 -3.75 -24.14 0.70
C SER A 26 -4.19 -22.84 0.01
N PRO A 27 -5.48 -22.49 0.01
CA PRO A 27 -5.95 -21.24 -0.60
C PRO A 27 -5.24 -19.98 -0.08
N HIS A 28 -4.95 -19.90 1.22
CA HIS A 28 -4.26 -18.75 1.81
C HIS A 28 -2.79 -18.65 1.37
N LEU A 29 -2.07 -19.77 1.34
CA LEU A 29 -0.66 -19.80 0.91
C LEU A 29 -0.54 -19.57 -0.59
N ALA A 30 -1.44 -20.16 -1.38
CA ALA A 30 -1.53 -19.91 -2.82
C ALA A 30 -1.76 -18.43 -3.12
N LYS A 31 -2.64 -17.75 -2.36
CA LYS A 31 -2.85 -16.31 -2.48
C LYS A 31 -1.57 -15.52 -2.18
N HIS A 32 -0.86 -15.85 -1.09
CA HIS A 32 0.38 -15.19 -0.73
C HIS A 32 1.48 -15.36 -1.82
N ILE A 33 1.61 -16.57 -2.37
CA ILE A 33 2.56 -16.85 -3.46
C ILE A 33 2.18 -16.03 -4.71
N ASN A 34 0.91 -16.02 -5.10
CA ASN A 34 0.43 -15.27 -6.26
C ASN A 34 0.61 -13.76 -6.10
N ASP A 35 0.37 -13.23 -4.90
CA ASP A 35 0.62 -11.82 -4.59
C ASP A 35 2.11 -11.47 -4.78
N ALA A 36 3.03 -12.33 -4.30
CA ALA A 36 4.47 -12.13 -4.46
C ALA A 36 4.95 -12.26 -5.92
N LEU A 37 4.34 -13.16 -6.70
CA LEU A 37 4.62 -13.32 -8.14
C LEU A 37 4.15 -12.11 -8.96
N SER A 38 3.02 -11.51 -8.58
CA SER A 38 2.44 -10.32 -9.21
C SER A 38 3.22 -9.06 -8.86
N MET A 39 3.46 -8.83 -7.57
CA MET A 39 4.23 -7.70 -7.06
C MET A 39 5.14 -8.16 -5.93
N PRO A 40 6.47 -8.17 -6.15
CA PRO A 40 7.41 -8.50 -5.08
C PRO A 40 7.29 -7.51 -3.90
N PHE A 41 7.43 -8.02 -2.68
CA PHE A 41 7.32 -7.22 -1.45
C PHE A 41 8.14 -5.91 -1.49
N HIS A 42 9.39 -5.97 -1.99
CA HIS A 42 10.28 -4.80 -2.07
C HIS A 42 9.84 -3.71 -3.06
N ARG A 43 8.85 -3.99 -3.92
CA ARG A 43 8.24 -3.01 -4.84
C ARG A 43 6.86 -2.55 -4.38
N GLY A 44 6.27 -3.24 -3.39
CA GLY A 44 4.96 -2.92 -2.84
C GLY A 44 4.99 -1.71 -1.91
N LEU A 45 3.85 -1.04 -1.76
CA LEU A 45 3.70 0.01 -0.75
C LEU A 45 3.67 -0.63 0.65
N PRO A 46 4.49 -0.18 1.61
CA PRO A 46 4.62 -0.84 2.92
C PRO A 46 3.28 -1.09 3.62
N ARG A 47 2.34 -0.13 3.59
CA ARG A 47 1.02 -0.31 4.22
C ARG A 47 0.09 -1.26 3.47
N VAL A 48 0.20 -1.34 2.15
CA VAL A 48 -0.58 -2.32 1.35
C VAL A 48 -0.07 -3.73 1.64
N GLU A 49 1.24 -3.91 1.60
CA GLU A 49 1.86 -5.21 1.91
C GLU A 49 1.63 -5.62 3.36
N ALA A 50 1.70 -4.68 4.31
CA ALA A 50 1.36 -4.95 5.70
C ALA A 50 -0.08 -5.42 5.88
N ARG A 51 -1.06 -4.84 5.15
CA ARG A 51 -2.46 -5.30 5.22
C ARG A 51 -2.60 -6.73 4.74
N LYS A 52 -2.04 -7.05 3.57
CA LYS A 52 -2.05 -8.40 3.00
C LYS A 52 -1.38 -9.41 3.95
N PHE A 53 -0.26 -9.03 4.54
CA PHE A 53 0.48 -9.90 5.45
C PHE A 53 -0.23 -10.09 6.80
N ILE A 54 -0.93 -9.07 7.34
CA ILE A 54 -1.77 -9.25 8.53
C ILE A 54 -2.88 -10.28 8.26
N ASP A 55 -3.51 -10.23 7.08
CA ASP A 55 -4.53 -11.21 6.69
C ASP A 55 -3.95 -12.61 6.56
N PHE A 56 -2.81 -12.75 5.88
CA PHE A 56 -2.11 -14.03 5.75
C PHE A 56 -1.67 -14.60 7.10
N TYR A 57 -1.02 -13.79 7.94
CA TYR A 57 -0.47 -14.20 9.23
C TYR A 57 -1.55 -14.59 10.25
N GLU A 58 -2.78 -14.08 10.10
CA GLU A 58 -3.91 -14.50 10.92
C GLU A 58 -4.34 -15.95 10.64
N GLU A 59 -4.13 -16.44 9.42
CA GLU A 59 -4.49 -17.80 9.02
C GLU A 59 -3.40 -18.84 9.34
N GLU A 60 -2.21 -18.40 9.77
CA GLU A 60 -1.09 -19.29 10.08
C GLU A 60 -1.26 -19.95 11.45
N ASP A 61 -1.22 -21.28 11.53
CA ASP A 61 -1.34 -22.02 12.80
C ASP A 61 -0.26 -21.66 13.83
N SER A 62 0.89 -21.17 13.36
CA SER A 62 2.05 -20.84 14.19
C SER A 62 2.15 -19.36 14.58
N HIS A 63 1.12 -18.56 14.28
CA HIS A 63 1.19 -17.12 14.51
C HIS A 63 1.25 -16.75 15.98
N ASN A 64 1.97 -15.66 16.28
CA ASN A 64 2.03 -15.10 17.62
C ASN A 64 0.81 -14.17 17.82
N GLU A 65 -0.11 -14.56 18.70
CA GLU A 65 -1.33 -13.80 18.99
C GLU A 65 -1.06 -12.36 19.45
N THR A 66 0.00 -12.15 20.23
CA THR A 66 0.36 -10.82 20.74
C THR A 66 0.83 -9.91 19.60
N LEU A 67 1.68 -10.45 18.71
CA LEU A 67 2.14 -9.73 17.52
C LEU A 67 0.98 -9.40 16.58
N LEU A 68 0.11 -10.37 16.29
CA LEU A 68 -1.05 -10.17 15.41
C LEU A 68 -1.99 -9.10 15.97
N LYS A 69 -2.31 -9.17 17.27
CA LYS A 69 -3.15 -8.17 17.94
C LYS A 69 -2.53 -6.78 17.87
N PHE A 70 -1.22 -6.68 18.13
CA PHE A 70 -0.51 -5.42 18.02
C PHE A 70 -0.56 -4.85 16.60
N ALA A 71 -0.26 -5.66 15.58
CA ALA A 71 -0.28 -5.24 14.18
C ALA A 71 -1.67 -4.73 13.74
N LYS A 72 -2.74 -5.44 14.12
CA LYS A 72 -4.13 -5.02 13.84
C LYS A 72 -4.47 -3.69 14.51
N LEU A 73 -4.09 -3.50 15.77
CA LEU A 73 -4.36 -2.27 16.51
C LEU A 73 -3.57 -1.08 15.94
N ASP A 74 -2.28 -1.26 15.63
CA ASP A 74 -1.47 -0.21 14.98
C ASP A 74 -2.06 0.18 13.63
N TYR A 75 -2.39 -0.82 12.80
CA TYR A 75 -2.98 -0.59 11.49
C TYR A 75 -4.27 0.24 11.57
N ASN A 76 -5.17 -0.13 12.49
CA ASN A 76 -6.43 0.59 12.70
C ASN A 76 -6.21 2.01 13.25
N ARG A 77 -5.24 2.18 14.16
CA ARG A 77 -4.87 3.50 14.70
C ARG A 77 -4.37 4.43 13.60
N VAL A 78 -3.43 3.96 12.77
CA VAL A 78 -2.88 4.76 11.66
C VAL A 78 -3.95 5.04 10.60
N GLN A 79 -4.80 4.05 10.28
CA GLN A 79 -5.92 4.25 9.37
C GLN A 79 -6.91 5.33 9.87
N LEU A 80 -7.17 5.40 11.17
CA LEU A 80 -8.02 6.43 11.75
C LEU A 80 -7.43 7.83 11.56
N LEU A 81 -6.12 7.99 11.79
CA LEU A 81 -5.41 9.26 11.55
C LEU A 81 -5.48 9.66 10.08
N HIS A 82 -5.21 8.73 9.16
CA HIS A 82 -5.31 8.97 7.71
C HIS A 82 -6.72 9.37 7.28
N LYS A 83 -7.78 8.79 7.86
CA LYS A 83 -9.17 9.20 7.60
C LYS A 83 -9.45 10.63 8.07
N GLN A 84 -8.92 11.02 9.23
CA GLN A 84 -9.06 12.38 9.74
C GLN A 84 -8.34 13.39 8.83
N GLU A 85 -7.11 13.09 8.43
CA GLU A 85 -6.32 13.90 7.50
C GLU A 85 -7.03 14.04 6.15
N LEU A 86 -7.52 12.93 5.57
CA LEU A 86 -8.28 12.96 4.33
C LEU A 86 -9.56 13.81 4.47
N GLY A 87 -10.22 13.77 5.63
CA GLY A 87 -11.38 14.62 5.93
C GLY A 87 -11.04 16.11 6.02
N VAL A 88 -9.84 16.47 6.46
CA VAL A 88 -9.34 17.86 6.42
C VAL A 88 -9.06 18.28 4.97
N VAL A 89 -8.31 17.47 4.22
CA VAL A 89 -7.95 17.75 2.81
C VAL A 89 -9.20 17.85 1.92
N SER A 90 -10.17 16.94 2.11
CA SER A 90 -11.41 16.92 1.33
C SER A 90 -12.28 18.15 1.59
N ARG A 91 -12.29 18.69 2.82
CA ARG A 91 -13.01 19.94 3.12
C ARG A 91 -12.33 21.13 2.47
N TRP A 92 -11.02 21.25 2.66
CA TRP A 92 -10.21 22.30 2.03
C TRP A 92 -10.37 22.33 0.50
N TRP A 93 -10.43 21.15 -0.14
CA TRP A 93 -10.68 21.05 -1.57
C TRP A 93 -12.05 21.56 -2.01
N LYS A 94 -13.10 21.22 -1.26
CA LYS A 94 -14.46 21.70 -1.54
C LYS A 94 -14.55 23.22 -1.40
N GLU A 95 -13.87 23.79 -0.42
CA GLU A 95 -13.81 25.24 -0.20
C GLU A 95 -13.10 25.98 -1.34
N LEU A 96 -12.09 25.38 -1.97
CA LEU A 96 -11.40 25.95 -3.11
C LEU A 96 -12.24 25.98 -4.41
N ASP A 97 -13.32 25.20 -4.49
CA ASP A 97 -14.29 25.13 -5.60
C ASP A 97 -13.66 24.98 -7.01
N LEU A 98 -12.49 24.36 -7.07
CA LEU A 98 -11.67 24.27 -8.29
C LEU A 98 -12.29 23.41 -9.36
N ALA A 99 -13.12 22.43 -8.97
CA ALA A 99 -13.87 21.61 -9.90
C ALA A 99 -14.86 22.46 -10.72
N LYS A 100 -15.39 23.56 -10.18
CA LYS A 100 -16.23 24.49 -10.93
C LYS A 100 -15.41 25.47 -11.77
N GLY A 101 -14.24 25.90 -11.28
CA GLY A 101 -13.35 26.80 -12.00
C GLY A 101 -12.62 26.15 -13.18
N LEU A 102 -12.32 24.85 -13.09
CA LEU A 102 -11.50 24.11 -14.05
C LEU A 102 -12.18 22.77 -14.41
N PRO A 103 -13.17 22.77 -15.31
CA PRO A 103 -13.97 21.57 -15.64
C PRO A 103 -13.16 20.43 -16.29
N TYR A 104 -11.92 20.71 -16.70
CA TYR A 104 -11.00 19.72 -17.26
C TYR A 104 -10.16 18.99 -16.20
N VAL A 105 -10.10 19.48 -14.96
CA VAL A 105 -9.31 18.87 -13.89
C VAL A 105 -10.10 17.72 -13.27
N ARG A 106 -9.48 16.53 -13.21
CA ARG A 106 -10.07 15.37 -12.54
C ARG A 106 -9.98 15.56 -11.03
N ASP A 107 -11.09 15.35 -10.33
CA ASP A 107 -11.10 15.29 -8.87
C ASP A 107 -10.47 13.97 -8.42
N ARG A 108 -9.20 14.02 -7.98
CA ARG A 108 -8.40 12.85 -7.61
C ARG A 108 -7.71 12.97 -6.25
N ILE A 109 -8.35 13.67 -5.31
CA ILE A 109 -7.75 13.89 -4.00
C ILE A 109 -7.56 12.62 -3.20
N ALA A 110 -8.50 11.68 -3.30
CA ALA A 110 -8.38 10.40 -2.63
C ALA A 110 -7.16 9.63 -3.16
N GLU A 111 -6.91 9.62 -4.47
CA GLU A 111 -5.73 8.99 -5.07
C GLU A 111 -4.44 9.73 -4.69
N GLY A 112 -4.42 11.06 -4.72
CA GLY A 112 -3.25 11.85 -4.32
C GLY A 112 -2.90 11.65 -2.84
N PHE A 113 -3.91 11.53 -1.98
CA PHE A 113 -3.72 11.22 -0.57
C PHE A 113 -3.23 9.79 -0.39
N PHE A 114 -3.80 8.82 -1.12
CA PHE A 114 -3.34 7.43 -1.10
C PHE A 114 -1.87 7.31 -1.49
N GLN A 115 -1.43 8.02 -2.54
CA GLN A 115 -0.02 8.07 -2.93
C GLN A 115 0.85 8.65 -1.82
N SER A 116 0.44 9.77 -1.23
CA SER A 116 1.17 10.43 -0.14
C SER A 116 1.29 9.53 1.11
N ALA A 117 0.20 8.87 1.50
CA ALA A 117 0.18 7.91 2.60
C ALA A 117 0.95 6.61 2.29
N GLY A 118 1.10 6.27 1.01
CA GLY A 118 1.93 5.15 0.57
C GLY A 118 3.44 5.41 0.75
N VAL A 119 3.88 6.65 0.56
CA VAL A 119 5.30 7.04 0.73
C VAL A 119 5.65 7.25 2.21
N GLN A 120 4.75 7.88 2.98
CA GLN A 120 4.98 8.24 4.38
C GLN A 120 3.72 7.93 5.18
N PHE A 121 3.65 6.77 5.83
CA PHE A 121 2.45 6.36 6.56
C PHE A 121 2.49 6.70 8.04
N GLU A 122 3.67 6.99 8.58
CA GLU A 122 3.91 7.17 10.01
C GLU A 122 3.21 8.43 10.52
N PRO A 123 2.69 8.42 11.77
CA PRO A 123 1.93 9.56 12.32
C PRO A 123 2.65 10.91 12.23
N ASP A 124 3.97 10.92 12.37
CA ASP A 124 4.79 12.14 12.44
C ASP A 124 4.81 12.93 11.12
N PHE A 125 4.41 12.31 10.01
CA PHE A 125 4.39 12.93 8.68
C PHE A 125 3.02 13.47 8.25
N ALA A 126 2.09 13.71 9.19
CA ALA A 126 0.74 14.21 8.88
C ALA A 126 0.75 15.50 8.04
N LEU A 127 1.54 16.50 8.44
CA LEU A 127 1.65 17.76 7.69
C LEU A 127 2.25 17.54 6.29
N SER A 128 3.29 16.69 6.20
CA SER A 128 3.93 16.33 4.93
C SER A 128 2.93 15.71 3.95
N ARG A 129 2.12 14.75 4.41
CA ARG A 129 1.07 14.11 3.58
C ARG A 129 0.04 15.09 3.04
N ILE A 130 -0.44 16.02 3.88
CA ILE A 130 -1.43 17.03 3.50
C ILE A 130 -0.86 17.95 2.41
N LEU A 131 0.38 18.42 2.58
CA LEU A 131 1.05 19.27 1.60
C LEU A 131 1.32 18.51 0.30
N LEU A 132 1.82 17.28 0.37
CA LEU A 132 2.14 16.47 -0.79
C LEU A 132 0.90 16.11 -1.61
N THR A 133 -0.23 15.83 -0.94
CA THR A 133 -1.53 15.60 -1.61
C THR A 133 -1.96 16.83 -2.42
N SER A 134 -1.68 18.02 -1.91
CA SER A 134 -1.97 19.29 -2.58
C SER A 134 -1.05 19.54 -3.80
N VAL A 135 0.16 18.97 -3.80
CA VAL A 135 1.16 19.09 -4.87
C VAL A 135 0.95 18.07 -5.99
N PHE A 136 0.62 16.81 -5.68
CA PHE A 136 0.36 15.75 -6.69
C PHE A 136 -0.72 16.14 -7.70
N ARG A 137 -1.62 17.04 -7.30
CA ARG A 137 -2.54 17.78 -8.15
C ARG A 137 -1.91 18.37 -9.44
N TYR A 138 -0.64 18.74 -9.42
CA TYR A 138 0.03 19.46 -10.52
C TYR A 138 0.92 18.59 -11.41
N TRP A 139 1.07 17.29 -11.13
CA TRP A 139 2.19 16.51 -11.70
C TRP A 139 1.83 15.28 -12.54
N HIS A 140 0.55 15.09 -12.89
CA HIS A 140 0.15 14.03 -13.81
C HIS A 140 -0.74 14.56 -14.94
N TRP A 141 -0.08 15.06 -15.99
CA TRP A 141 -0.57 15.13 -17.36
C TRP A 141 0.16 14.08 -18.20
#